data_AF-A0A8T3NA19-F1
#
_entry.id   AF-A0A8T3NA19-F1
#
_cell.length_a   1.000
_cell.length_b   1.000
_cell.length_c   1.000
_cell.angle_alpha   90.00
_cell.angle_beta   90.00
_cell.angle_gamma   90.00
#
_symmetry.space_group_name_H-M   'P 1'
#
loop_
_entity.id
_entity.type
_entity.pdbx_description
1 polymer ?
#
loop_
_entity_poly.entity_id
_entity_poly.type
_entity_poly.pdbx_seq_one_letter_code
_entity_poly.pdbx_strand_id
1 'polypeptide(L)'
;SALRVKLGRLIGNKPRLAERIDVLAIEAIGERLYEMQFGKPRIASRDLVRQLLADVSTSVARRTFTPRFLMAEWETVVDAWQLDSWESYRDVKRLGRVTRLPENADDALVHVCAGSP
;
A
#
# COMPACT_ATOMS: atom_id res chain seq x y z
N SER A 1 13.92 4.73 -20.74
CA SER A 1 12.46 4.81 -20.46
C SER A 1 11.81 5.81 -21.41
N ALA A 2 10.51 5.66 -21.70
CA ALA A 2 9.76 6.62 -22.54
C ALA A 2 9.82 8.06 -21.99
N LEU A 3 9.92 8.22 -20.68
CA LEU A 3 10.10 9.53 -20.02
C LEU A 3 11.42 10.22 -20.38
N ARG A 4 12.55 9.50 -20.48
CA ARG A 4 13.83 10.12 -20.93
C ARG A 4 13.73 10.64 -22.35
N VAL A 5 13.03 9.92 -23.23
CA VAL A 5 12.80 10.34 -24.62
C VAL A 5 11.94 11.61 -24.66
N LYS A 6 10.87 11.68 -23.85
CA LYS A 6 10.03 12.88 -23.73
C LYS A 6 10.79 14.07 -23.13
N LEU A 7 11.64 13.83 -22.12
CA LEU A 7 12.49 14.85 -21.53
C LEU A 7 13.42 15.46 -22.59
N GLY A 8 14.11 14.62 -23.38
CA GLY A 8 14.99 15.07 -24.45
C GLY A 8 14.28 15.97 -25.48
N ARG A 9 13.01 15.68 -25.79
CA ARG A 9 12.17 16.53 -26.66
C ARG A 9 11.82 17.85 -25.99
N LEU A 10 11.50 17.84 -24.70
CA LEU A 10 11.05 19.03 -23.95
C LEU A 10 12.18 20.05 -23.71
N ILE A 11 13.40 19.57 -23.42
CA ILE A 11 14.54 20.44 -23.09
C ILE A 11 15.23 21.07 -24.31
N GLY A 12 14.80 20.71 -25.54
CA GLY A 12 15.25 21.37 -26.78
C GLY A 12 16.77 21.42 -26.92
N ASN A 13 17.45 20.28 -26.75
CA ASN A 13 18.90 20.14 -26.91
C ASN A 13 19.76 21.01 -25.95
N LYS A 14 19.27 21.29 -24.73
CA LYS A 14 20.03 21.93 -23.65
C LYS A 14 20.68 20.88 -22.73
N PRO A 15 21.91 20.40 -22.99
CA PRO A 15 22.51 19.29 -22.25
C PRO A 15 22.70 19.59 -20.76
N ARG A 16 23.10 20.83 -20.41
CA ARG A 16 23.25 21.27 -19.02
C ARG A 16 21.95 21.23 -18.20
N LEU A 17 20.80 21.31 -18.87
CA LEU A 17 19.51 21.18 -18.19
C LEU A 17 19.15 19.71 -17.97
N ALA A 18 19.51 18.83 -18.92
CA ALA A 18 19.32 17.39 -18.79
C ALA A 18 20.07 16.82 -17.58
N GLU A 19 21.31 17.29 -17.36
CA GLU A 19 22.17 16.87 -16.25
C GLU A 19 21.59 17.20 -14.86
N ARG A 20 20.62 18.12 -14.79
CA ARG A 20 19.97 18.53 -13.53
C ARG A 20 18.62 17.84 -13.30
N ILE A 21 18.22 16.92 -14.18
CA ILE A 21 16.90 16.27 -14.13
C ILE A 21 17.09 14.76 -14.11
N ASP A 22 16.77 14.15 -12.98
CA ASP A 22 16.72 12.70 -12.84
C ASP A 22 15.37 12.15 -13.26
N VAL A 23 15.40 11.07 -14.06
CA VAL A 23 14.21 10.32 -14.45
C VAL A 23 14.30 8.93 -13.84
N LEU A 24 13.57 8.75 -12.75
CA LEU A 24 13.49 7.52 -11.96
C LEU A 24 12.02 7.06 -11.85
N ALA A 25 11.83 5.76 -11.57
CA ALA A 25 10.53 5.26 -11.16
C ALA A 25 10.21 5.76 -9.74
N ILE A 26 8.92 5.99 -9.45
CA ILE A 26 8.47 6.44 -8.11
C ILE A 26 8.89 5.42 -7.03
N GLU A 27 8.71 4.13 -7.30
CA GLU A 27 9.12 3.04 -6.40
C GLU A 27 10.63 3.10 -6.12
N ALA A 28 11.45 3.22 -7.17
CA ALA A 28 12.90 3.25 -7.03
C ALA A 28 13.43 4.45 -6.23
N ILE A 29 12.82 5.64 -6.37
CA ILE A 29 13.21 6.78 -5.54
C ILE A 29 12.69 6.63 -4.10
N GLY A 30 11.51 6.04 -3.91
CA GLY A 30 10.96 5.74 -2.60
C GLY A 30 11.85 4.78 -1.80
N GLU A 31 12.20 3.64 -2.40
CA GLU A 31 13.12 2.67 -1.79
C GLU A 31 14.45 3.31 -1.43
N ARG A 32 15.07 4.04 -2.37
CA ARG A 32 16.35 4.71 -2.13
C ARG A 32 16.28 5.71 -0.97
N LEU A 33 15.24 6.53 -0.93
CA LEU A 33 15.06 7.53 0.14
C LEU A 33 14.84 6.84 1.50
N TYR A 34 14.04 5.76 1.53
CA TYR A 34 13.82 4.98 2.74
C TYR A 34 15.11 4.30 3.21
N GLU A 35 15.86 3.66 2.31
CA GLU A 35 17.13 3.01 2.61
C GLU A 35 18.15 3.94 3.24
N MET A 36 18.23 5.19 2.75
CA MET A 36 19.16 6.18 3.29
C MET A 36 18.81 6.65 4.70
N GLN A 37 17.54 6.62 5.09
CA GLN A 37 17.07 7.15 6.38
C GLN A 37 16.84 6.06 7.43
N PHE A 38 16.30 4.91 7.00
CA PHE A 38 15.78 3.85 7.87
C PHE A 38 16.44 2.49 7.61
N GLY A 39 17.27 2.37 6.55
CA GLY A 39 17.88 1.11 6.14
C GLY A 39 16.98 0.29 5.21
N LYS A 40 17.40 -0.94 4.90
CA LYS A 40 16.75 -1.77 3.87
C LYS A 40 15.27 -2.03 4.21
N PRO A 41 14.31 -1.60 3.36
CA PRO A 41 12.89 -1.82 3.62
C PRO A 41 12.59 -3.31 3.59
N ARG A 42 11.76 -3.76 4.54
CA ARG A 42 11.24 -5.12 4.60
C ARG A 42 9.80 -5.13 4.11
N ILE A 43 9.63 -4.97 2.81
CA ILE A 43 8.30 -4.93 2.20
C ILE A 43 7.69 -6.34 2.23
N ALA A 44 6.51 -6.46 2.83
CA ALA A 44 5.79 -7.72 2.87
C ALA A 44 5.38 -8.15 1.46
N SER A 45 5.61 -9.42 1.12
CA SER A 45 5.14 -9.95 -0.16
C SER A 45 3.63 -10.12 -0.14
N ARG A 46 3.01 -10.04 -1.32
CA ARG A 46 1.58 -10.27 -1.47
C ARG A 46 1.14 -11.65 -0.96
N ASP A 47 2.00 -12.65 -1.11
CA ASP A 47 1.75 -14.01 -0.62
C ASP A 47 1.75 -14.07 0.90
N LEU A 48 2.70 -13.39 1.54
CA LEU A 48 2.78 -13.30 3.00
C LEU A 48 1.53 -12.63 3.57
N VAL A 49 1.13 -11.48 3.03
CA VAL A 49 -0.09 -10.77 3.45
C VAL A 49 -1.32 -11.66 3.32
N ARG A 50 -1.44 -12.40 2.21
CA ARG A 50 -2.57 -13.32 2.00
C ARG A 50 -2.62 -14.44 3.06
N GLN A 51 -1.47 -15.01 3.41
CA GLN A 51 -1.38 -16.04 4.45
C GLN A 51 -1.80 -15.48 5.81
N LEU A 52 -1.27 -14.31 6.19
CA LEU A 52 -1.63 -13.64 7.45
C LEU A 52 -3.14 -13.35 7.52
N LEU A 53 -3.73 -12.82 6.44
CA LEU A 53 -5.16 -12.57 6.39
C LEU A 53 -6.00 -13.85 6.53
N ALA A 54 -5.55 -14.97 5.95
CA ALA A 54 -6.24 -16.25 6.07
C ALA A 54 -6.18 -16.80 7.50
N ASP A 55 -5.01 -16.74 8.14
CA ASP A 55 -4.80 -17.23 9.50
C ASP A 55 -5.68 -16.47 10.50
N VAL A 56 -5.69 -15.13 10.42
CA VAL A 56 -6.51 -14.32 11.32
C VAL A 56 -7.99 -14.50 11.05
N SER A 57 -8.40 -14.63 9.78
CA SER A 57 -9.81 -14.90 9.45
C SER A 57 -10.34 -16.21 10.05
N THR A 58 -9.46 -17.19 10.27
CA THR A 58 -9.80 -18.47 10.90
C THR A 58 -9.94 -18.32 12.41
N SER A 59 -9.16 -17.43 13.04
CA SER A 59 -9.21 -17.17 14.48
C SER A 59 -10.43 -16.37 14.94
N VAL A 60 -11.04 -15.62 14.01
CA VAL A 60 -12.17 -14.73 14.30
C VAL A 60 -13.49 -15.49 14.15
N ALA A 61 -14.00 -15.98 15.27
CA ALA A 61 -15.10 -16.94 15.37
C ALA A 61 -16.49 -16.46 14.87
N ARG A 62 -16.64 -15.21 14.42
CA ARG A 62 -17.96 -14.60 14.22
C ARG A 62 -18.45 -14.55 12.77
N ARG A 63 -17.58 -14.67 11.75
CA ARG A 63 -18.00 -14.62 10.32
C ARG A 63 -16.91 -15.03 9.33
N THR A 64 -17.29 -15.76 8.29
CA THR A 64 -16.40 -16.12 7.18
C THR A 64 -16.38 -15.01 6.13
N PHE A 65 -15.24 -14.34 5.95
CA PHE A 65 -15.00 -13.45 4.81
C PHE A 65 -14.30 -14.22 3.69
N THR A 66 -14.53 -13.82 2.44
CA THR A 66 -13.79 -14.43 1.33
C THR A 66 -12.35 -13.90 1.31
N PRO A 67 -11.33 -14.73 1.05
CA PRO A 67 -9.93 -14.27 0.98
C PRO A 67 -9.73 -13.15 -0.05
N ARG A 68 -10.49 -13.19 -1.15
CA ARG A 68 -10.48 -12.14 -2.18
C ARG A 68 -10.96 -10.79 -1.64
N PHE A 69 -12.00 -10.80 -0.80
CA PHE A 69 -12.51 -9.59 -0.17
C PHE A 69 -11.48 -9.00 0.80
N LEU A 70 -10.91 -9.82 1.68
CA LEU A 70 -9.90 -9.38 2.64
C LEU A 70 -8.66 -8.78 1.96
N MET A 71 -8.18 -9.44 0.89
CA MET A 71 -7.04 -8.94 0.13
C MET A 71 -7.33 -7.58 -0.53
N ALA A 72 -8.52 -7.41 -1.10
CA ALA A 72 -8.91 -6.15 -1.73
C ALA A 72 -9.06 -5.02 -0.70
N GLU A 73 -9.64 -5.30 0.47
CA GLU A 73 -9.78 -4.31 1.54
C GLU A 73 -8.41 -3.90 2.10
N TRP A 74 -7.50 -4.86 2.28
CA TRP A 74 -6.11 -4.58 2.66
C TRP A 74 -5.45 -3.62 1.65
N GLU A 75 -5.43 -3.98 0.36
CA GLU A 75 -4.71 -3.21 -0.67
C GLU A 75 -5.29 -1.81 -0.90
N THR A 76 -6.60 -1.64 -0.77
CA THR A 76 -7.27 -0.39 -1.16
C THR A 76 -7.58 0.56 -0.03
N VAL A 77 -7.64 0.04 1.20
CA VAL A 77 -8.03 0.83 2.38
C VAL A 77 -6.92 0.80 3.41
N VAL A 78 -6.49 -0.37 3.85
CA VAL A 78 -5.62 -0.43 5.03
C VAL A 78 -4.18 -0.07 4.70
N ASP A 79 -3.59 -0.71 3.70
CA ASP A 79 -2.22 -0.44 3.23
C ASP A 79 -2.12 0.94 2.56
N ALA A 80 -3.11 1.27 1.72
CA ALA A 80 -3.14 2.53 0.99
C ALA A 80 -3.21 3.78 1.89
N TRP A 81 -3.84 3.67 3.06
CA TRP A 81 -3.98 4.78 4.01
C TRP A 81 -3.16 4.59 5.29
N GLN A 82 -2.37 3.52 5.37
CA GLN A 82 -1.54 3.16 6.54
C GLN A 82 -2.31 3.25 7.86
N LEU A 83 -3.50 2.66 7.89
CA LEU A 83 -4.37 2.73 9.06
C LEU A 83 -3.83 1.80 10.13
N ASP A 84 -3.83 2.25 11.39
CA ASP A 84 -3.26 1.53 12.56
C ASP A 84 -4.34 1.06 13.57
N SER A 85 -5.59 1.51 13.39
CA SER A 85 -6.66 1.44 14.39
C SER A 85 -8.04 1.25 13.76
N TRP A 86 -8.96 0.66 14.53
CA TRP A 86 -10.35 0.46 14.13
C TRP A 86 -11.08 1.78 13.82
N GLU A 87 -10.86 2.80 14.65
CA GLU A 87 -11.43 4.12 14.48
C GLU A 87 -10.99 4.74 13.15
N SER A 88 -9.68 4.69 12.87
CA SER A 88 -9.12 5.22 11.62
C SER A 88 -9.67 4.46 10.40
N TYR A 89 -9.82 3.14 10.50
CA TYR A 89 -10.45 2.30 9.48
C TYR A 89 -11.92 2.62 9.22
N ARG A 90 -12.69 2.89 10.28
CA ARG A 90 -14.11 3.24 10.18
C ARG A 90 -14.32 4.55 9.43
N ASP A 91 -13.45 5.53 9.67
CA ASP A 91 -13.66 6.91 9.21
C ASP A 91 -13.09 7.20 7.80
N VAL A 92 -12.37 6.25 7.18
CA VAL A 92 -11.86 6.43 5.81
C VAL A 92 -13.02 6.60 4.81
N LYS A 93 -13.00 7.73 4.10
CA LYS A 93 -13.91 8.02 2.99
C LYS A 93 -13.55 7.18 1.76
N ARG A 94 -14.23 6.03 1.62
CA ARG A 94 -14.15 5.18 0.41
C ARG A 94 -14.94 5.83 -0.74
N LEU A 95 -14.30 6.07 -1.88
CA LEU A 95 -14.96 6.53 -3.10
C LEU A 95 -15.48 5.31 -3.90
N GLY A 96 -16.80 5.10 -3.92
CA GLY A 96 -17.46 4.07 -4.77
C GLY A 96 -18.32 3.03 -4.03
N ARG A 97 -18.78 2.00 -4.76
CA ARG A 97 -19.59 0.88 -4.22
C ARG A 97 -18.68 -0.24 -3.72
N VAL A 98 -18.07 -0.03 -2.55
CA VAL A 98 -17.24 -1.03 -1.87
C VAL A 98 -18.01 -1.53 -0.65
N THR A 99 -18.27 -2.83 -0.60
CA THR A 99 -18.87 -3.50 0.57
C THR A 99 -17.95 -3.28 1.76
N ARG A 100 -18.45 -2.69 2.85
CA ARG A 100 -17.65 -2.47 4.06
C ARG A 100 -17.43 -3.78 4.82
N LEU A 101 -16.35 -3.88 5.61
CA LEU A 101 -16.47 -4.75 6.77
C LEU A 101 -17.63 -4.22 7.64
N PRO A 102 -18.55 -5.09 8.08
CA PRO A 102 -19.64 -4.68 8.96
C PRO A 102 -19.08 -4.05 10.25
N GLU A 103 -19.84 -3.14 10.88
CA GLU A 103 -19.43 -2.42 12.10
C GLU A 103 -19.07 -3.33 13.29
N ASN A 104 -19.37 -4.63 13.17
CA ASN A 104 -19.12 -5.67 14.15
C ASN A 104 -17.82 -6.45 13.85
N ALA A 105 -16.95 -5.92 12.99
CA ALA A 105 -15.67 -6.55 12.71
C ALA A 105 -14.77 -6.44 13.95
N ASP A 106 -14.24 -7.58 14.37
CA ASP A 106 -13.42 -7.64 15.57
C ASP A 106 -12.15 -6.80 15.39
N ASP A 107 -11.82 -6.04 16.44
CA ASP A 107 -10.64 -5.17 16.53
C ASP A 107 -9.34 -5.90 16.14
N ALA A 108 -9.27 -7.21 16.40
CA ALA A 108 -8.16 -8.07 16.02
C ALA A 108 -7.92 -8.17 14.50
N LEU A 109 -8.98 -8.18 13.68
CA LEU A 109 -8.82 -8.19 12.22
C LEU A 109 -8.26 -6.87 11.73
N VAL A 110 -8.72 -5.75 12.30
CA VAL A 110 -8.19 -4.45 11.90
C VAL A 110 -6.79 -4.25 12.42
N HIS A 111 -6.47 -4.60 13.67
CA HIS A 111 -5.11 -4.55 14.18
C HIS A 111 -4.10 -5.38 13.38
N VAL A 112 -4.48 -6.53 12.82
CA VAL A 112 -3.58 -7.27 11.92
C VAL A 112 -3.56 -6.67 10.53
N CYS A 113 -4.69 -6.16 10.03
CA CYS A 113 -4.69 -5.38 8.80
C CYS A 113 -3.79 -4.13 8.92
N ALA A 114 -3.73 -3.57 10.10
CA ALA A 114 -3.17 -2.26 10.42
C ALA A 114 -1.75 -2.35 11.02
N GLY A 115 -1.39 -3.54 11.49
CA GLY A 115 -0.14 -3.87 12.13
C GLY A 115 0.76 -4.66 11.19
N SER A 116 1.58 -3.95 10.43
CA SER A 116 2.96 -4.39 10.20
C SER A 116 3.88 -3.23 10.57
N PRO A 117 5.01 -3.52 11.25
CA PRO A 117 5.97 -2.49 11.67
C PRO A 117 6.62 -1.77 10.50
#